data_AF-A0AAP0MIL3-F1
#
_entry.id   AF-A0AAP0MIL3-F1
#
_cell.length_a   1.000
_cell.length_b   1.000
_cell.length_c   1.000
_cell.angle_alpha   90.00
_cell.angle_beta   90.00
_cell.angle_gamma   90.00
#
_symmetry.space_group_name_H-M   'P 1'
#
loop_
_entity.id
_entity.type
_entity.pdbx_description
1 polymer ?
#
loop_
_entity_poly.entity_id
_entity_poly.type
_entity_poly.pdbx_seq_one_letter_code
_entity_poly.pdbx_strand_id
1 'polypeptide(L)'
;MDIRLKEKFFKQNGGLLLQQMLNSYDGSVIDRCKLFSSKELDKATNHFNVNRILGQGGQGTVYKGRLEDGRIIAIKKSKLAVDDEELYKLEEFINEIFILSQINHRNVVKLLGCCLETEFPLLVYEFIPNGTLYQHLHDRHQNEEYPLTWEMRFRVATEVAGALAYLHSGASSPIYHRDIKSTNILLDERYRAKVADFGTSKFIAMDQTHVTTKIQGTFGYLDPEYHQSSQLTDKSDVYSFGVVLVELLTGKKPIFSTGNTSQENVSLAAYFVHSMRKNRLYHILDDQVMKLGKKNQIVAFANLAERCLDLNGKKRPTMEEVSMELNGIRGSNFYVVRPTSPTSTPPSFPGLRISLSTPPRLQMLTLDIQGVNEPLQQEIIPNLLTQMKQECVLKLYEDCILEYKLNGRVVINLVSDHRLGPEANLQFCSISASRLSDFSDRHLGPETNLQFCLISASHLSKLSDRRFSQKLLQ
;
A
#
# COMPACT_ATOMS: atom_id res chain seq x y z
N MET A 1 -4.38 31.28 -31.30
CA MET A 1 -5.77 31.14 -30.79
C MET A 1 -6.20 32.48 -30.21
N ASP A 2 -7.42 32.93 -30.52
CA ASP A 2 -8.02 34.18 -30.02
C ASP A 2 -8.17 34.16 -28.48
N ILE A 3 -7.92 35.29 -27.81
CA ILE A 3 -8.08 35.47 -26.36
C ILE A 3 -9.52 35.13 -25.92
N ARG A 4 -10.51 35.55 -26.70
CA ARG A 4 -11.92 35.26 -26.41
C ARG A 4 -12.23 33.76 -26.43
N LEU A 5 -11.57 33.03 -27.33
CA LEU A 5 -11.74 31.59 -27.45
C LEU A 5 -11.07 30.85 -26.28
N LYS A 6 -9.90 31.30 -25.83
CA LYS A 6 -9.24 30.77 -24.63
C LYS A 6 -10.08 30.98 -23.37
N GLU A 7 -10.66 32.16 -23.19
CA GLU A 7 -11.56 32.45 -22.06
C GLU A 7 -12.83 31.60 -22.11
N LYS A 8 -13.37 31.36 -23.31
CA LYS A 8 -14.49 30.43 -23.50
C LYS A 8 -14.11 29.03 -23.03
N PHE A 9 -12.99 28.48 -23.49
CA PHE A 9 -12.53 27.15 -23.06
C PHE A 9 -12.23 27.09 -21.57
N PHE A 10 -11.60 28.13 -21.01
CA PHE A 10 -11.35 28.19 -19.56
C PHE A 10 -12.64 28.03 -18.76
N LYS A 11 -13.72 28.73 -19.14
CA LYS A 11 -15.02 28.62 -18.48
C LYS A 11 -15.67 27.25 -18.70
N GLN A 12 -15.62 26.72 -19.93
CA GLN A 12 -16.19 25.42 -20.27
C GLN A 12 -15.50 24.25 -19.55
N ASN A 13 -14.17 24.30 -19.44
CA ASN A 13 -13.35 23.25 -18.84
C ASN A 13 -13.29 23.32 -17.30
N GLY A 14 -14.30 23.92 -16.66
CA GLY A 14 -14.39 23.97 -15.21
C GLY A 14 -13.43 24.95 -14.53
N GLY A 15 -12.89 25.96 -15.24
CA GLY A 15 -11.95 26.92 -14.66
C GLY A 15 -12.48 27.70 -13.46
N LEU A 16 -13.79 28.00 -13.44
CA LEU A 16 -14.44 28.62 -12.28
C LEU A 16 -14.50 27.66 -11.08
N LEU A 17 -14.80 26.37 -11.31
CA LEU A 17 -14.81 25.36 -10.26
C LEU A 17 -13.40 25.14 -9.71
N LEU A 18 -12.40 25.07 -10.57
CA LEU A 18 -11.00 24.95 -10.15
C LEU A 18 -10.58 26.15 -9.31
N GLN A 19 -10.94 27.38 -9.71
CA GLN A 19 -10.69 28.58 -8.90
C GLN A 19 -11.39 28.53 -7.54
N GLN A 20 -12.64 28.05 -7.49
CA GLN A 20 -13.36 27.85 -6.22
C GLN A 20 -12.68 26.81 -5.34
N MET A 21 -12.25 25.67 -5.90
CA MET A 21 -11.51 24.63 -5.17
C MET A 21 -10.16 25.14 -4.66
N LEU A 22 -9.46 25.95 -5.45
CA LEU A 22 -8.21 26.61 -5.06
C LEU A 22 -8.44 27.60 -3.91
N ASN A 23 -9.57 28.29 -3.87
CA ASN A 23 -9.87 29.30 -2.86
C ASN A 23 -10.49 28.74 -1.57
N SER A 24 -11.11 27.55 -1.61
CA SER A 24 -11.86 26.97 -0.48
C SER A 24 -11.04 26.02 0.40
N TYR A 25 -9.96 25.44 -0.12
CA TYR A 25 -9.04 24.60 0.65
C TYR A 25 -7.91 25.44 1.24
N ASP A 26 -7.71 25.31 2.56
CA ASP A 26 -6.66 25.97 3.36
C ASP A 26 -5.28 25.83 2.70
N GLY A 27 -4.88 26.83 1.90
CA GLY A 27 -3.54 27.15 1.37
C GLY A 27 -2.74 26.08 0.61
N SER A 28 -3.07 24.81 0.76
CA SER A 28 -2.23 23.65 0.44
C SER A 28 -2.49 23.08 -0.95
N VAL A 29 -3.68 23.32 -1.51
CA VAL A 29 -4.01 23.02 -2.91
C VAL A 29 -3.41 24.09 -3.84
N ILE A 30 -3.35 25.35 -3.38
CA ILE A 30 -2.81 26.51 -4.10
C ILE A 30 -1.32 26.31 -4.48
N ASP A 31 -0.53 25.66 -3.62
CA ASP A 31 0.88 25.34 -3.90
C ASP A 31 1.09 24.10 -4.78
N ARG A 32 0.04 23.31 -5.09
CA ARG A 32 0.19 21.96 -5.69
C ARG A 32 -0.22 21.83 -7.15
N CYS A 33 -1.06 22.72 -7.69
CA CYS A 33 -1.55 22.60 -9.08
C CYS A 33 -1.34 23.91 -9.87
N LYS A 34 -0.31 23.95 -10.73
CA LYS A 34 0.00 25.11 -11.58
C LYS A 34 -0.98 25.20 -12.77
N LEU A 35 -1.47 26.40 -13.08
CA LEU A 35 -2.12 26.67 -14.36
C LEU A 35 -1.07 26.94 -15.43
N PHE A 36 -1.01 26.06 -16.42
CA PHE A 36 -0.15 26.20 -17.60
C PHE A 36 -0.91 26.87 -18.73
N SER A 37 -0.24 27.72 -19.49
CA SER A 37 -0.84 28.29 -20.71
C SER A 37 -0.79 27.28 -21.86
N SER A 38 -1.78 27.36 -22.76
CA SER A 38 -1.80 26.56 -23.98
C SER A 38 -0.52 26.74 -24.83
N LYS A 39 0.02 27.96 -24.87
CA LYS A 39 1.26 28.31 -25.60
C LYS A 39 2.49 27.65 -24.99
N GLU A 40 2.58 27.59 -23.66
CA GLU A 40 3.69 26.94 -22.95
C GLU A 40 3.73 25.44 -23.25
N LEU A 41 2.58 24.76 -23.19
CA LEU A 41 2.51 23.32 -23.44
C LEU A 41 2.69 22.96 -24.93
N ASP A 42 2.17 23.79 -25.83
CA ASP A 42 2.38 23.65 -27.27
C ASP A 42 3.87 23.73 -27.63
N LYS A 43 4.59 24.74 -27.11
CA LYS A 43 6.04 24.86 -27.27
C LYS A 43 6.78 23.69 -26.63
N ALA A 44 6.41 23.30 -25.40
CA ALA A 44 7.08 22.22 -24.68
C ALA A 44 7.00 20.86 -25.40
N THR A 45 5.93 20.64 -26.16
CA THR A 45 5.68 19.40 -26.91
C THR A 45 6.05 19.49 -28.39
N ASN A 46 6.66 20.60 -28.84
CA ASN A 46 6.92 20.84 -30.25
C ASN A 46 5.64 20.67 -31.11
N HIS A 47 4.57 21.37 -30.72
CA HIS A 47 3.25 21.30 -31.35
C HIS A 47 2.59 19.90 -31.25
N PHE A 48 2.64 19.29 -30.06
CA PHE A 48 2.12 17.94 -29.81
C PHE A 48 2.62 16.92 -30.84
N ASN A 49 3.93 16.96 -31.13
CA ASN A 49 4.55 16.11 -32.13
C ASN A 49 4.33 14.62 -31.82
N VAL A 50 3.98 13.83 -32.84
CA VAL A 50 3.73 12.39 -32.70
C VAL A 50 4.94 11.60 -32.19
N ASN A 51 6.16 12.06 -32.47
CA ASN A 51 7.40 11.45 -31.98
C ASN A 51 7.63 11.67 -30.48
N ARG A 52 6.79 12.48 -29.82
CA ARG A 52 6.81 12.72 -28.39
C ARG A 52 5.71 11.96 -27.64
N ILE A 53 4.96 11.09 -28.31
CA ILE A 53 3.95 10.27 -27.65
C ILE A 53 4.64 9.24 -26.76
N LEU A 54 4.26 9.23 -25.47
CA LEU A 54 4.69 8.25 -24.48
C LEU A 54 3.73 7.06 -24.41
N GLY A 55 2.45 7.30 -24.71
CA GLY A 55 1.41 6.28 -24.69
C GLY A 55 0.07 6.83 -25.19
N GLN A 56 -0.78 5.94 -25.68
CA GLN A 56 -2.11 6.27 -26.19
C GLN A 56 -3.11 5.19 -25.75
N GLY A 57 -4.24 5.59 -25.17
CA GLY A 57 -5.24 4.68 -24.61
C GLY A 57 -6.66 5.24 -24.66
N GLY A 58 -7.57 4.61 -23.90
CA GLY A 58 -8.97 5.05 -23.80
C GLY A 58 -9.12 6.47 -23.23
N GLN A 59 -8.25 6.84 -22.29
CA GLN A 59 -8.32 8.13 -21.60
C GLN A 59 -7.56 9.27 -22.30
N GLY A 60 -6.93 9.02 -23.45
CA GLY A 60 -6.20 10.07 -24.15
C GLY A 60 -4.88 9.65 -24.77
N THR A 61 -4.07 10.66 -25.08
CA THR A 61 -2.68 10.53 -25.54
C THR A 61 -1.78 11.28 -24.58
N VAL A 62 -0.69 10.67 -24.16
CA VAL A 62 0.29 11.28 -23.26
C VAL A 62 1.53 11.69 -24.05
N TYR A 63 1.95 12.94 -23.93
CA TYR A 63 3.10 13.51 -24.64
C TYR A 63 4.23 13.86 -23.67
N LYS A 64 5.47 13.67 -24.12
CA LYS A 64 6.69 14.15 -23.44
C LYS A 64 6.95 15.62 -23.79
N GLY A 65 6.88 16.48 -22.78
CA GLY A 65 7.20 17.90 -22.89
C GLY A 65 8.54 18.24 -22.25
N ARG A 66 9.17 19.33 -22.70
CA ARG A 66 10.28 20.00 -22.00
C ARG A 66 9.93 21.47 -21.81
N LEU A 67 9.80 21.90 -20.56
CA LEU A 67 9.52 23.30 -20.19
C LEU A 67 10.74 24.19 -20.46
N GLU A 68 10.54 25.51 -20.47
CA GLU A 68 11.61 26.49 -20.72
C GLU A 68 12.72 26.45 -19.65
N ASP A 69 12.36 26.12 -18.41
CA ASP A 69 13.30 25.91 -17.31
C ASP A 69 14.06 24.57 -17.40
N GLY A 70 13.83 23.79 -18.46
CA GLY A 70 14.50 22.53 -18.73
C GLY A 70 13.82 21.31 -18.11
N ARG A 71 12.81 21.46 -17.23
CA ARG A 71 12.10 20.33 -16.62
C ARG A 71 11.36 19.50 -17.68
N ILE A 72 11.47 18.18 -17.56
CA ILE A 72 10.74 17.24 -18.43
C ILE A 72 9.41 16.89 -17.76
N ILE A 73 8.33 16.93 -18.54
CA ILE A 73 6.96 16.72 -18.07
C ILE A 73 6.22 15.71 -18.97
N ALA A 74 5.18 15.10 -18.42
CA ALA A 74 4.22 14.29 -19.18
C ALA A 74 2.88 15.04 -19.26
N ILE A 75 2.33 15.16 -20.47
CA ILE A 75 1.09 15.92 -20.72
C ILE A 75 0.03 14.96 -21.25
N LYS A 76 -0.99 14.67 -20.44
CA LYS A 76 -2.16 13.86 -20.84
C LYS A 76 -3.16 14.78 -21.53
N LYS A 77 -3.41 14.48 -22.81
CA LYS A 77 -4.42 15.12 -23.65
C LYS A 77 -5.58 14.16 -23.87
N SER A 78 -6.75 14.50 -23.33
CA SER A 78 -7.98 13.72 -23.54
C SER A 78 -8.32 13.65 -25.02
N LYS A 79 -8.86 12.52 -25.47
CA LYS A 79 -9.33 12.36 -26.87
C LYS A 79 -10.65 13.10 -27.07
N LEU A 80 -10.88 13.59 -28.29
CA LEU A 80 -12.18 14.02 -28.78
C LEU A 80 -13.25 13.00 -28.35
N ALA A 81 -14.31 13.48 -27.71
CA ALA A 81 -15.51 12.72 -27.44
C ALA A 81 -16.58 13.14 -28.44
N VAL A 82 -17.56 12.27 -28.67
CA VAL A 82 -18.78 12.62 -29.40
C VAL A 82 -19.87 12.81 -28.35
N ASP A 83 -20.56 13.95 -28.39
CA ASP A 83 -21.74 14.26 -27.56
C ASP A 83 -21.56 13.97 -26.04
N ASP A 84 -22.37 13.09 -25.46
CA ASP A 84 -22.46 12.80 -24.02
C ASP A 84 -21.13 12.29 -23.39
N GLU A 85 -20.18 11.82 -24.19
CA GLU A 85 -18.85 11.44 -23.70
C GLU A 85 -17.99 12.64 -23.28
N GLU A 86 -18.28 13.85 -23.77
CA GLU A 86 -17.51 15.05 -23.44
C GLU A 86 -17.67 15.43 -21.97
N LEU A 87 -18.91 15.39 -21.47
CA LEU A 87 -19.20 15.70 -20.07
C LEU A 87 -18.52 14.71 -19.12
N TYR A 88 -18.58 13.42 -19.45
CA TYR A 88 -17.94 12.37 -18.67
C TYR A 88 -16.41 12.53 -18.63
N LYS A 89 -15.76 12.89 -19.75
CA LYS A 89 -14.31 13.17 -19.77
C LYS A 89 -13.92 14.40 -18.97
N LEU A 90 -14.80 15.41 -18.92
CA LEU A 90 -14.59 16.59 -18.08
C LEU A 90 -14.71 16.24 -16.59
N GLU A 91 -15.66 15.38 -16.22
CA GLU A 91 -15.79 14.86 -14.85
C GLU A 91 -14.54 14.06 -14.44
N GLU A 92 -14.04 13.14 -15.27
CA GLU A 92 -12.79 12.41 -15.01
C GLU A 92 -11.61 13.38 -14.82
N PHE A 93 -11.51 14.42 -15.64
CA PHE A 93 -10.48 15.44 -15.52
C PHE A 93 -10.54 16.20 -14.19
N ILE A 94 -11.72 16.71 -13.82
CA ILE A 94 -11.93 17.45 -12.56
C ILE A 94 -11.64 16.53 -11.37
N ASN A 95 -12.14 15.30 -11.43
CA ASN A 95 -11.95 14.29 -10.41
C ASN A 95 -10.48 13.94 -10.22
N GLU A 96 -9.72 13.77 -11.30
CA GLU A 96 -8.29 13.48 -11.25
C GLU A 96 -7.48 14.62 -10.60
N ILE A 97 -7.80 15.89 -10.91
CA ILE A 97 -7.19 17.04 -10.22
C ILE A 97 -7.52 17.01 -8.72
N PHE A 98 -8.81 16.83 -8.41
CA PHE A 98 -9.27 16.89 -7.02
C PHE A 98 -8.65 15.78 -6.17
N ILE A 99 -8.62 14.54 -6.66
CA ILE A 99 -8.00 13.38 -6.00
C ILE A 99 -6.49 13.59 -5.84
N LEU A 100 -5.76 13.90 -6.92
CA LEU A 100 -4.30 14.01 -6.87
C LEU A 100 -3.82 15.23 -6.08
N SER A 101 -4.65 16.26 -5.90
CA SER A 101 -4.31 17.39 -5.02
C SER A 101 -4.24 17.03 -3.54
N GLN A 102 -5.00 16.00 -3.13
CA GLN A 102 -5.10 15.55 -1.74
C GLN A 102 -4.11 14.42 -1.41
N ILE A 103 -3.54 13.76 -2.43
CA ILE A 103 -2.58 12.68 -2.26
C ILE A 103 -1.15 13.21 -2.21
N ASN A 104 -0.37 12.75 -1.23
CA ASN A 104 1.07 12.96 -1.20
C ASN A 104 1.79 11.66 -0.83
N HIS A 105 2.07 10.82 -1.83
CA HIS A 105 2.73 9.53 -1.63
C HIS A 105 3.85 9.30 -2.66
N ARG A 106 4.99 8.77 -2.21
CA ARG A 106 6.19 8.59 -3.06
C ARG A 106 5.97 7.64 -4.25
N ASN A 107 5.09 6.65 -4.08
CA ASN A 107 4.72 5.65 -5.09
C ASN A 107 3.39 5.98 -5.80
N VAL A 108 2.98 7.25 -5.78
CA VAL A 108 1.91 7.79 -6.63
C VAL A 108 2.53 8.85 -7.54
N VAL A 109 2.04 8.96 -8.77
CA VAL A 109 2.49 10.00 -9.72
C VAL A 109 2.08 11.38 -9.23
N LYS A 110 2.99 12.35 -9.34
CA LYS A 110 2.72 13.73 -8.95
C LYS A 110 2.08 14.51 -10.10
N LEU A 111 0.89 15.03 -9.85
CA LEU A 111 0.29 16.08 -10.68
C LEU A 111 1.06 17.39 -10.44
N LEU A 112 1.51 18.04 -11.53
CA LEU A 112 2.17 19.34 -11.49
C LEU A 112 1.22 20.49 -11.80
N GLY A 113 0.17 20.22 -12.58
CA GLY A 113 -0.78 21.24 -12.97
C GLY A 113 -1.72 20.81 -14.10
N CYS A 114 -2.42 21.80 -14.66
CA CYS A 114 -3.32 21.59 -15.79
C CYS A 114 -3.33 22.82 -16.73
N CYS A 115 -3.89 22.64 -17.92
CA CYS A 115 -4.20 23.72 -18.86
C CYS A 115 -5.67 23.63 -19.26
N LEU A 116 -6.38 24.75 -19.12
CA LEU A 116 -7.82 24.87 -19.40
C LEU A 116 -8.13 25.74 -20.63
N GLU A 117 -7.10 26.36 -21.23
CA GLU A 117 -7.23 27.27 -22.38
C GLU A 117 -7.40 26.56 -23.74
N THR A 118 -7.48 25.23 -23.73
CA THR A 118 -7.56 24.37 -24.93
C THR A 118 -8.96 23.80 -25.07
N GLU A 119 -9.31 23.36 -26.28
CA GLU A 119 -10.63 22.76 -26.55
C GLU A 119 -10.98 21.63 -25.57
N PHE A 120 -10.00 20.77 -25.26
CA PHE A 120 -10.07 19.80 -24.17
C PHE A 120 -9.00 20.12 -23.14
N PRO A 121 -9.28 19.97 -21.84
CA PRO A 121 -8.32 20.28 -20.82
C PRO A 121 -7.14 19.29 -20.83
N LEU A 122 -5.99 19.76 -20.36
CA LEU A 122 -4.75 18.99 -20.33
C LEU A 122 -4.28 18.82 -18.89
N LEU A 123 -3.81 17.63 -18.53
CA LEU A 123 -3.16 17.36 -17.24
C LEU A 123 -1.66 17.27 -17.44
N VAL A 124 -0.90 17.86 -16.51
CA VAL A 124 0.56 17.92 -16.54
C VAL A 124 1.11 17.21 -15.32
N TYR A 125 1.93 16.18 -15.54
CA TYR A 125 2.53 15.34 -14.51
C TYR A 125 4.04 15.41 -14.54
N GLU A 126 4.66 14.95 -13.46
CA GLU A 126 6.07 14.57 -13.49
C GLU A 126 6.32 13.52 -14.59
N PHE A 127 7.45 13.62 -15.28
CA PHE A 127 7.84 12.63 -16.27
C PHE A 127 8.51 11.43 -15.60
N ILE A 128 8.02 10.23 -15.91
CA ILE A 128 8.55 8.96 -15.39
C ILE A 128 9.27 8.22 -16.53
N PRO A 129 10.61 8.06 -16.47
CA PRO A 129 11.41 7.76 -17.66
C PRO A 129 11.42 6.30 -18.10
N ASN A 130 11.25 5.33 -17.19
CA ASN A 130 11.40 3.91 -17.54
C ASN A 130 10.09 3.27 -17.99
N GLY A 131 9.08 4.05 -18.37
CA GLY A 131 7.82 3.53 -18.93
C GLY A 131 6.98 2.75 -17.91
N THR A 132 6.16 1.83 -18.42
CA THR A 132 5.16 1.08 -17.65
C THR A 132 5.65 -0.32 -17.25
N LEU A 133 5.17 -0.84 -16.12
CA LEU A 133 5.42 -2.23 -15.72
C LEU A 133 4.99 -3.23 -16.80
N TYR A 134 3.91 -2.96 -17.52
CA TYR A 134 3.45 -3.80 -18.65
C TYR A 134 4.54 -3.99 -19.69
N GLN A 135 5.20 -2.91 -20.13
CA GLN A 135 6.28 -2.97 -21.13
C GLN A 135 7.45 -3.82 -20.64
N HIS A 136 7.81 -3.71 -19.36
CA HIS A 136 8.89 -4.50 -18.78
C HIS A 136 8.56 -5.98 -18.60
N LEU A 137 7.29 -6.34 -18.44
CA LEU A 137 6.86 -7.73 -18.31
C LEU A 137 6.62 -8.41 -19.67
N HIS A 138 6.06 -7.69 -20.63
CA HIS A 138 5.45 -8.29 -21.82
C HIS A 138 6.13 -7.93 -23.14
N ASP A 139 6.86 -6.81 -23.21
CA ASP A 139 7.52 -6.35 -24.45
C ASP A 139 9.00 -6.75 -24.46
N ARG A 140 9.25 -8.07 -24.51
CA ARG A 140 10.57 -8.70 -24.33
C ARG A 140 11.65 -8.19 -25.28
N HIS A 141 11.30 -7.73 -26.49
CA HIS A 141 12.27 -7.24 -27.47
C HIS A 141 12.90 -5.89 -27.13
N GLN A 142 12.33 -5.12 -26.20
CA GLN A 142 12.88 -3.81 -25.82
C GLN A 142 13.78 -3.87 -24.57
N ASN A 143 13.74 -4.96 -23.80
CA ASN A 143 14.32 -5.02 -22.45
C ASN A 143 15.26 -6.23 -22.23
N GLU A 144 15.80 -6.85 -23.30
CA GLU A 144 16.74 -7.98 -23.18
C GLU A 144 17.99 -7.63 -22.35
N GLU A 145 18.41 -6.37 -22.37
CA GLU A 145 19.58 -5.88 -21.64
C GLU A 145 19.32 -5.73 -20.12
N TYR A 146 18.07 -5.52 -19.71
CA TYR A 146 17.69 -5.28 -18.30
C TYR A 146 16.35 -5.95 -17.93
N PRO A 147 16.31 -7.28 -17.79
CA PRO A 147 15.09 -7.99 -17.41
C PRO A 147 14.67 -7.67 -15.97
N LEU A 148 13.35 -7.57 -15.74
CA LEU A 148 12.76 -7.44 -14.41
C LEU A 148 13.09 -8.67 -13.55
N THR A 149 14.10 -8.55 -12.70
CA THR A 149 14.52 -9.59 -11.74
C THR A 149 13.44 -9.85 -10.69
N TRP A 150 13.51 -11.01 -10.01
CA TRP A 150 12.61 -11.30 -8.89
C TRP A 150 12.60 -10.20 -7.82
N GLU A 151 13.77 -9.65 -7.46
CA GLU A 151 13.87 -8.60 -6.45
C GLU A 151 13.14 -7.32 -6.89
N MET A 152 13.30 -6.92 -8.14
CA MET A 152 12.58 -5.75 -8.69
C MET A 152 11.08 -6.00 -8.72
N ARG A 153 10.63 -7.18 -9.16
CA ARG A 153 9.21 -7.56 -9.17
C ARG A 153 8.61 -7.54 -7.76
N PHE A 154 9.32 -8.08 -6.78
CA PHE A 154 8.90 -8.07 -5.38
C PHE A 154 8.80 -6.64 -4.84
N ARG A 155 9.80 -5.80 -5.14
CA ARG A 155 9.81 -4.39 -4.74
C ARG A 155 8.63 -3.63 -5.33
N VAL A 156 8.36 -3.79 -6.62
CA VAL A 156 7.20 -3.20 -7.29
C VAL A 156 5.91 -3.60 -6.58
N ALA A 157 5.73 -4.89 -6.26
CA ALA A 157 4.55 -5.34 -5.51
C ALA A 157 4.43 -4.66 -4.14
N THR A 158 5.52 -4.57 -3.39
CA THR A 158 5.53 -3.94 -2.06
C THR A 158 5.21 -2.44 -2.14
N GLU A 159 5.80 -1.74 -3.10
CA GLU A 159 5.61 -0.30 -3.30
C GLU A 159 4.19 0.05 -3.77
N VAL A 160 3.62 -0.75 -4.68
CA VAL A 160 2.24 -0.57 -5.13
C VAL A 160 1.25 -0.93 -4.03
N ALA A 161 1.48 -2.01 -3.28
CA ALA A 161 0.64 -2.37 -2.14
C ALA A 161 0.64 -1.27 -1.07
N GLY A 162 1.80 -0.70 -0.76
CA GLY A 162 1.93 0.44 0.14
C GLY A 162 1.18 1.68 -0.35
N ALA A 163 1.24 1.99 -1.65
CA ALA A 163 0.47 3.08 -2.24
C ALA A 163 -1.03 2.85 -2.10
N LEU A 164 -1.52 1.65 -2.41
CA LEU A 164 -2.95 1.33 -2.32
C LEU A 164 -3.45 1.30 -0.87
N ALA A 165 -2.65 0.78 0.06
CA ALA A 165 -2.96 0.86 1.49
C ALA A 165 -3.11 2.32 1.95
N TYR A 166 -2.21 3.20 1.50
CA TYR A 166 -2.34 4.64 1.76
C TYR A 166 -3.62 5.23 1.15
N LEU A 167 -3.97 4.88 -0.09
CA LEU A 167 -5.18 5.40 -0.73
C LEU A 167 -6.47 4.93 -0.03
N HIS A 168 -6.50 3.68 0.43
CA HIS A 168 -7.68 3.08 1.06
C HIS A 168 -7.88 3.53 2.50
N SER A 169 -6.80 3.60 3.29
CA SER A 169 -6.89 3.82 4.75
C SER A 169 -6.07 5.01 5.26
N GLY A 170 -5.01 5.41 4.56
CA GLY A 170 -4.09 6.46 5.02
C GLY A 170 -4.44 7.88 4.59
N ALA A 171 -5.31 8.04 3.60
CA ALA A 171 -5.82 9.34 3.14
C ALA A 171 -6.94 9.87 4.06
N SER A 172 -7.22 11.18 3.99
CA SER A 172 -8.30 11.82 4.76
C SER A 172 -9.69 11.26 4.45
N SER A 173 -9.87 10.71 3.26
CA SER A 173 -11.05 9.97 2.87
C SER A 173 -10.60 8.82 1.98
N PRO A 174 -11.20 7.61 2.09
CA PRO A 174 -10.81 6.48 1.27
C PRO A 174 -10.95 6.80 -0.23
N ILE A 175 -9.92 6.45 -0.99
CA ILE A 175 -9.86 6.63 -2.45
C ILE A 175 -9.70 5.25 -3.08
N TYR A 176 -10.69 4.83 -3.86
CA TYR A 176 -10.60 3.61 -4.66
C TYR A 176 -10.15 3.95 -6.07
N HIS A 177 -9.10 3.30 -6.55
CA HIS A 177 -8.47 3.64 -7.83
C HIS A 177 -9.28 3.13 -9.03
N ARG A 178 -9.84 1.91 -8.94
CA ARG A 178 -10.73 1.25 -9.92
C ARG A 178 -10.12 0.80 -11.24
N ASP A 179 -8.84 1.10 -11.49
CA ASP A 179 -8.16 0.71 -12.74
C ASP A 179 -6.69 0.36 -12.49
N ILE A 180 -6.45 -0.44 -11.43
CA ILE A 180 -5.12 -0.98 -11.14
C ILE A 180 -4.76 -2.04 -12.16
N LYS A 181 -3.68 -1.78 -12.90
CA LYS A 181 -3.15 -2.66 -13.95
C LYS A 181 -1.69 -2.34 -14.22
N SER A 182 -0.96 -3.26 -14.85
CA SER A 182 0.46 -3.07 -15.12
C SER A 182 0.77 -1.91 -16.09
N THR A 183 -0.17 -1.44 -16.91
CA THR A 183 0.01 -0.24 -17.75
C THR A 183 -0.09 1.07 -16.96
N ASN A 184 -0.73 1.04 -15.78
CA ASN A 184 -0.94 2.21 -14.91
C ASN A 184 0.07 2.24 -13.75
N ILE A 185 1.06 1.34 -13.76
CA ILE A 185 2.19 1.33 -12.83
C ILE A 185 3.43 1.73 -13.63
N LEU A 186 3.96 2.92 -13.36
CA LEU A 186 5.14 3.47 -14.01
C LEU A 186 6.40 3.20 -13.20
N LEU A 187 7.57 3.15 -13.85
CA LEU A 187 8.86 2.94 -13.19
C LEU A 187 9.74 4.19 -13.28
N ASP A 188 10.16 4.72 -12.13
CA ASP A 188 11.06 5.88 -12.06
C ASP A 188 12.50 5.51 -12.44
N GLU A 189 13.40 6.50 -12.41
CA GLU A 189 14.84 6.35 -12.73
C GLU A 189 15.54 5.25 -11.93
N ARG A 190 15.02 4.90 -10.75
CA ARG A 190 15.54 3.86 -9.85
C ARG A 190 14.70 2.59 -9.89
N TYR A 191 13.84 2.45 -10.91
CA TYR A 191 12.87 1.38 -11.09
C TYR A 191 11.92 1.22 -9.90
N ARG A 192 11.60 2.33 -9.21
CA ARG A 192 10.56 2.33 -8.18
C ARG A 192 9.19 2.54 -8.83
N ALA A 193 8.20 1.84 -8.33
CA ALA A 193 6.85 1.88 -8.85
C ALA A 193 6.14 3.18 -8.46
N LYS A 194 5.40 3.74 -9.42
CA LYS A 194 4.45 4.84 -9.22
C LYS A 194 3.11 4.49 -9.86
N VAL A 195 2.07 4.45 -9.03
CA VAL A 195 0.69 4.30 -9.48
C VAL A 195 0.25 5.60 -10.17
N ALA A 196 -0.34 5.48 -11.35
CA ALA A 196 -0.79 6.58 -12.19
C ALA A 196 -2.23 6.35 -12.66
N ASP A 197 -2.80 7.38 -13.29
CA ASP A 197 -4.07 7.34 -14.00
C ASP A 197 -5.31 7.28 -13.09
N PHE A 198 -5.60 8.40 -12.43
CA PHE A 198 -6.64 8.51 -11.41
C PHE A 198 -8.00 8.99 -11.97
N GLY A 199 -8.15 9.03 -13.30
CA GLY A 199 -9.36 9.52 -13.97
C GLY A 199 -10.65 8.81 -13.53
N THR A 200 -10.58 7.49 -13.32
CA THR A 200 -11.72 6.66 -12.90
C THR A 200 -11.86 6.54 -11.39
N SER A 201 -10.89 7.04 -10.61
CA SER A 201 -10.83 6.87 -9.16
C SER A 201 -12.00 7.55 -8.44
N LYS A 202 -12.30 7.17 -7.20
CA LYS A 202 -13.46 7.71 -6.48
C LYS A 202 -13.21 7.88 -5.00
N PHE A 203 -13.60 9.04 -4.47
CA PHE A 203 -13.73 9.25 -3.03
C PHE A 203 -14.94 8.49 -2.48
N ILE A 204 -14.76 7.91 -1.32
CA ILE A 204 -15.81 7.21 -0.59
C ILE A 204 -16.07 8.00 0.70
N ALA A 205 -17.33 8.29 0.98
CA ALA A 205 -17.70 8.91 2.24
C ALA A 205 -17.37 7.94 3.39
N MET A 206 -16.90 8.46 4.52
CA MET A 206 -16.42 7.63 5.65
C MET A 206 -17.47 6.65 6.21
N ASP A 207 -18.75 6.90 5.99
CA ASP A 207 -19.88 6.07 6.43
C ASP A 207 -20.31 5.00 5.40
N GLN A 208 -19.69 4.97 4.22
CA GLN A 208 -20.07 4.08 3.13
C GLN A 208 -19.12 2.89 3.01
N THR A 209 -19.67 1.68 3.10
CA THR A 209 -18.92 0.43 2.88
C THR A 209 -18.85 0.03 1.40
N HIS A 210 -19.75 0.57 0.57
CA HIS A 210 -19.82 0.31 -0.86
C HIS A 210 -20.44 1.50 -1.59
N VAL A 211 -20.16 1.61 -2.89
CA VAL A 211 -20.74 2.63 -3.76
C VAL A 211 -21.33 1.99 -5.00
N THR A 212 -22.64 2.15 -5.20
CA THR A 212 -23.29 1.76 -6.46
C THR A 212 -22.92 2.75 -7.55
N THR A 213 -22.24 2.29 -8.60
CA THR A 213 -21.74 3.17 -9.66
C THR A 213 -21.59 2.44 -10.98
N LYS A 214 -21.56 3.17 -12.11
CA LYS A 214 -21.32 2.59 -13.44
C LYS A 214 -20.03 1.79 -13.42
N ILE A 215 -20.09 0.57 -13.96
CA ILE A 215 -18.94 -0.34 -14.02
C ILE A 215 -17.82 0.30 -14.85
N GLN A 216 -16.63 0.38 -14.26
CA GLN A 216 -15.41 0.85 -14.90
C GLN A 216 -14.24 -0.04 -14.50
N GLY A 217 -13.26 -0.15 -15.39
CA GLY A 217 -12.06 -0.94 -15.20
C GLY A 217 -11.66 -1.64 -16.48
N THR A 218 -10.51 -2.29 -16.46
CA THR A 218 -9.95 -2.94 -17.64
C THR A 218 -10.26 -4.44 -17.64
N PHE A 219 -10.72 -4.94 -18.78
CA PHE A 219 -10.98 -6.36 -18.96
C PHE A 219 -9.71 -7.19 -18.68
N GLY A 220 -9.83 -8.24 -17.88
CA GLY A 220 -8.71 -9.04 -17.36
C GLY A 220 -8.27 -8.65 -15.94
N TYR A 221 -8.51 -7.41 -15.52
CA TYR A 221 -8.27 -6.92 -14.16
C TYR A 221 -9.55 -6.70 -13.35
N LEU A 222 -10.67 -6.49 -14.05
CA LEU A 222 -11.95 -6.15 -13.46
C LEU A 222 -12.42 -7.21 -12.46
N ASP A 223 -12.74 -6.77 -11.24
CA ASP A 223 -13.30 -7.58 -10.19
C ASP A 223 -14.65 -8.20 -10.61
N PRO A 224 -14.79 -9.54 -10.64
CA PRO A 224 -16.03 -10.19 -11.05
C PRO A 224 -17.21 -9.90 -10.12
N GLU A 225 -16.98 -9.69 -8.82
CA GLU A 225 -18.05 -9.37 -7.86
C GLU A 225 -18.58 -7.96 -8.11
N TYR A 226 -17.69 -6.99 -8.34
CA TYR A 226 -18.07 -5.64 -8.73
C TYR A 226 -18.80 -5.61 -10.08
N HIS A 227 -18.31 -6.35 -11.07
CA HIS A 227 -18.95 -6.44 -12.38
C HIS A 227 -20.39 -6.99 -12.27
N GLN A 228 -20.63 -7.96 -11.39
CA GLN A 228 -21.95 -8.56 -11.22
C GLN A 228 -22.90 -7.70 -10.37
N SER A 229 -22.39 -7.11 -9.28
CA SER A 229 -23.20 -6.37 -8.30
C SER A 229 -23.36 -4.89 -8.61
N SER A 230 -22.47 -4.31 -9.44
CA SER A 230 -22.26 -2.87 -9.58
C SER A 230 -21.92 -2.14 -8.27
N GLN A 231 -21.55 -2.88 -7.22
CA GLN A 231 -21.15 -2.35 -5.92
C GLN A 231 -19.63 -2.28 -5.83
N LEU A 232 -19.10 -1.06 -5.85
CA LEU A 232 -17.67 -0.83 -5.71
C LEU A 232 -17.27 -0.88 -4.23
N THR A 233 -16.21 -1.62 -3.92
CA THR A 233 -15.58 -1.70 -2.59
C THR A 233 -14.05 -1.58 -2.72
N ASP A 234 -13.35 -1.44 -1.59
CA ASP A 234 -11.88 -1.50 -1.52
C ASP A 234 -11.35 -2.82 -2.12
N LYS A 235 -12.14 -3.90 -1.99
CA LYS A 235 -11.81 -5.24 -2.47
C LYS A 235 -11.75 -5.35 -3.99
N SER A 236 -12.29 -4.40 -4.73
CA SER A 236 -12.19 -4.36 -6.19
C SER A 236 -10.77 -3.98 -6.65
N ASP A 237 -10.11 -3.07 -5.93
CA ASP A 237 -8.69 -2.77 -6.16
C ASP A 237 -7.80 -3.94 -5.69
N VAL A 238 -8.17 -4.63 -4.60
CA VAL A 238 -7.44 -5.83 -4.13
C VAL A 238 -7.42 -6.91 -5.20
N TYR A 239 -8.56 -7.18 -5.85
CA TYR A 239 -8.63 -8.16 -6.94
C TYR A 239 -7.74 -7.74 -8.12
N SER A 240 -7.87 -6.49 -8.55
CA SER A 240 -7.08 -5.93 -9.66
C SER A 240 -5.58 -6.00 -9.38
N PHE A 241 -5.17 -5.71 -8.14
CA PHE A 241 -3.79 -5.87 -7.68
C PHE A 241 -3.36 -7.33 -7.62
N GLY A 242 -4.25 -8.26 -7.21
CA GLY A 242 -4.03 -9.70 -7.29
C GLY A 242 -3.65 -10.16 -8.70
N VAL A 243 -4.29 -9.60 -9.74
CA VAL A 243 -3.92 -9.88 -11.13
C VAL A 243 -2.50 -9.38 -11.43
N VAL A 244 -2.14 -8.18 -10.98
CA VAL A 244 -0.77 -7.64 -11.12
C VAL A 244 0.26 -8.53 -10.41
N LEU A 245 -0.03 -9.04 -9.22
CA LEU A 245 0.85 -10.00 -8.53
C LEU A 245 1.07 -11.27 -9.35
N VAL A 246 0.03 -11.77 -10.02
CA VAL A 246 0.15 -12.93 -10.90
C VAL A 246 0.93 -12.61 -12.19
N GLU A 247 0.77 -11.42 -12.77
CA GLU A 247 1.62 -10.97 -13.89
C GLU A 247 3.10 -10.94 -13.46
N LEU A 248 3.40 -10.43 -12.26
CA LEU A 248 4.76 -10.40 -11.71
C LEU A 248 5.33 -11.82 -11.50
N LEU A 249 4.52 -12.81 -11.10
CA LEU A 249 4.97 -14.19 -10.94
C LEU A 249 5.21 -14.92 -12.27
N THR A 250 4.31 -14.70 -13.23
CA THR A 250 4.20 -15.55 -14.43
C THR A 250 4.78 -14.91 -15.68
N GLY A 251 4.93 -13.58 -15.71
CA GLY A 251 5.30 -12.84 -16.92
C GLY A 251 4.28 -12.97 -18.06
N LYS A 252 3.05 -13.43 -17.77
CA LYS A 252 1.98 -13.61 -18.76
C LYS A 252 1.03 -12.42 -18.76
N LYS A 253 0.47 -12.13 -19.93
CA LYS A 253 -0.56 -11.09 -20.07
C LYS A 253 -1.84 -11.48 -19.29
N PRO A 254 -2.60 -10.50 -18.76
CA PRO A 254 -3.84 -10.71 -18.01
C PRO A 254 -4.89 -11.52 -18.78
N ILE A 255 -4.84 -11.40 -20.10
CA ILE A 255 -5.61 -12.17 -21.06
C ILE A 255 -4.64 -12.67 -22.11
N PHE A 256 -4.64 -13.98 -22.35
CA PHE A 256 -3.79 -14.61 -23.33
C PHE A 256 -4.52 -15.77 -24.01
N SER A 257 -4.10 -16.09 -25.24
CA SER A 257 -4.64 -17.22 -25.99
C SER A 257 -3.75 -18.45 -25.77
N THR A 258 -4.35 -19.62 -25.56
CA THR A 258 -3.60 -20.88 -25.54
C THR A 258 -3.47 -21.39 -26.96
N GLY A 259 -2.25 -21.44 -27.50
CA GLY A 259 -1.97 -21.71 -28.93
C GLY A 259 -2.43 -23.06 -29.48
N ASN A 260 -3.12 -23.88 -28.69
CA ASN A 260 -3.65 -25.18 -29.09
C ASN A 260 -5.18 -25.14 -28.99
N THR A 261 -5.85 -25.04 -30.14
CA THR A 261 -7.22 -25.56 -30.42
C THR A 261 -8.50 -24.78 -30.04
N SER A 262 -8.46 -23.55 -29.53
CA SER A 262 -9.63 -22.65 -29.61
C SER A 262 -9.21 -21.20 -29.50
N GLN A 263 -9.88 -20.30 -30.24
CA GLN A 263 -9.74 -18.84 -30.10
C GLN A 263 -10.30 -18.33 -28.75
N GLU A 264 -10.17 -19.09 -27.68
CA GLU A 264 -10.68 -18.73 -26.37
C GLU A 264 -9.62 -17.94 -25.61
N ASN A 265 -9.94 -16.68 -25.36
CA ASN A 265 -9.17 -15.82 -24.48
C ASN A 265 -9.26 -16.36 -23.05
N VAL A 266 -8.11 -16.71 -22.47
CA VAL A 266 -8.03 -17.23 -21.10
C VAL A 266 -7.69 -16.10 -20.13
N SER A 267 -8.47 -15.98 -19.07
CA SER A 267 -8.16 -15.08 -17.94
C SER A 267 -6.97 -15.63 -17.14
N LEU A 268 -5.94 -14.80 -16.96
CA LEU A 268 -4.77 -15.14 -16.16
C LEU A 268 -5.12 -15.44 -14.71
N ALA A 269 -6.04 -14.67 -14.12
CA ALA A 269 -6.50 -14.89 -12.75
C ALA A 269 -7.10 -16.30 -12.60
N ALA A 270 -8.03 -16.67 -13.49
CA ALA A 270 -8.68 -17.98 -13.46
C ALA A 270 -7.67 -19.12 -13.70
N TYR A 271 -6.75 -18.94 -14.67
CA TYR A 271 -5.69 -19.89 -14.96
C TYR A 271 -4.74 -20.11 -13.78
N PHE A 272 -4.35 -19.02 -13.10
CA PHE A 272 -3.48 -19.06 -11.92
C PHE A 272 -4.15 -19.78 -10.76
N VAL A 273 -5.37 -19.39 -10.38
CA VAL A 273 -6.12 -20.04 -9.28
C VAL A 273 -6.34 -21.52 -9.58
N HIS A 274 -6.67 -21.89 -10.83
CA HIS A 274 -6.77 -23.29 -11.22
C HIS A 274 -5.43 -24.05 -11.05
N SER A 275 -4.32 -23.41 -11.42
CA SER A 275 -2.98 -24.00 -11.30
C SER A 275 -2.55 -24.16 -9.84
N MET A 276 -2.85 -23.19 -8.97
CA MET A 276 -2.63 -23.26 -7.52
C MET A 276 -3.39 -24.45 -6.91
N ARG A 277 -4.67 -24.61 -7.21
CA ARG A 277 -5.50 -25.75 -6.75
C ARG A 277 -4.99 -27.11 -7.22
N LYS A 278 -4.33 -27.17 -8.38
CA LYS A 278 -3.69 -28.39 -8.90
C LYS A 278 -2.25 -28.57 -8.42
N ASN A 279 -1.76 -27.70 -7.53
CA ASN A 279 -0.40 -27.68 -7.01
C ASN A 279 0.66 -27.57 -8.14
N ARG A 280 0.34 -26.80 -9.20
CA ARG A 280 1.17 -26.60 -10.40
C ARG A 280 1.82 -25.21 -10.46
N LEU A 281 2.04 -24.56 -9.33
CA LEU A 281 2.64 -23.22 -9.26
C LEU A 281 3.93 -23.11 -10.09
N TYR A 282 4.88 -24.02 -9.89
CA TYR A 282 6.18 -23.96 -10.57
C TYR A 282 6.10 -24.14 -12.09
N HIS A 283 5.01 -24.70 -12.64
CA HIS A 283 4.84 -24.85 -14.09
C HIS A 283 4.43 -23.55 -14.79
N ILE A 284 3.98 -22.56 -14.03
CA ILE A 284 3.43 -21.32 -14.57
C ILE A 284 4.28 -20.09 -14.26
N LEU A 285 5.34 -20.25 -13.45
CA LEU A 285 6.26 -19.17 -13.10
C LEU A 285 7.13 -18.78 -14.28
N ASP A 286 7.48 -17.49 -14.33
CA ASP A 286 8.47 -16.99 -15.27
C ASP A 286 9.88 -17.50 -14.91
N ASP A 287 10.71 -17.75 -15.91
CA ASP A 287 12.06 -18.28 -15.71
C ASP A 287 12.94 -17.39 -14.81
N GLN A 288 12.77 -16.06 -14.87
CA GLN A 288 13.52 -15.14 -14.01
C GLN A 288 13.12 -15.28 -12.54
N VAL A 289 11.84 -15.58 -12.28
CA VAL A 289 11.32 -15.84 -10.94
C VAL A 289 11.85 -17.18 -10.42
N MET A 290 11.84 -18.21 -11.27
CA MET A 290 12.35 -19.54 -10.89
C MET A 290 13.86 -19.56 -10.59
N LYS A 291 14.65 -18.80 -11.35
CA LYS A 291 16.11 -18.77 -11.22
C LYS A 291 16.60 -17.97 -10.01
N LEU A 292 15.96 -16.83 -9.72
CA LEU A 292 16.48 -15.86 -8.76
C LEU A 292 15.65 -15.76 -7.47
N GLY A 293 14.42 -16.30 -7.45
CA GLY A 293 13.55 -16.20 -6.30
C GLY A 293 13.75 -17.32 -5.27
N LYS A 294 13.69 -16.96 -3.98
CA LYS A 294 13.70 -17.95 -2.90
C LYS A 294 12.35 -18.69 -2.89
N LYS A 295 12.39 -20.03 -2.92
CA LYS A 295 11.18 -20.87 -3.02
C LYS A 295 10.11 -20.54 -1.97
N ASN A 296 10.50 -20.31 -0.72
CA ASN A 296 9.58 -19.95 0.36
C ASN A 296 8.91 -18.59 0.12
N GLN A 297 9.66 -17.60 -0.35
CA GLN A 297 9.11 -16.28 -0.70
C GLN A 297 8.15 -16.38 -1.89
N ILE A 298 8.51 -17.12 -2.94
CA ILE A 298 7.65 -17.31 -4.11
C ILE A 298 6.32 -17.95 -3.69
N VAL A 299 6.35 -18.99 -2.87
CA VAL A 299 5.14 -19.68 -2.40
C VAL A 299 4.27 -18.75 -1.55
N ALA A 300 4.86 -18.01 -0.61
CA ALA A 300 4.12 -17.06 0.21
C ALA A 300 3.48 -15.94 -0.65
N PHE A 301 4.24 -15.40 -1.60
CA PHE A 301 3.76 -14.39 -2.55
C PHE A 301 2.61 -14.93 -3.42
N ALA A 302 2.71 -16.17 -3.91
CA ALA A 302 1.67 -16.82 -4.68
C ALA A 302 0.40 -17.09 -3.87
N ASN A 303 0.52 -17.50 -2.61
CA ASN A 303 -0.62 -17.69 -1.70
C ASN A 303 -1.33 -16.36 -1.39
N LEU A 304 -0.57 -15.27 -1.22
CA LEU A 304 -1.13 -13.94 -1.06
C LEU A 304 -1.89 -13.50 -2.32
N ALA A 305 -1.31 -13.71 -3.50
CA ALA A 305 -1.97 -13.43 -4.78
C ALA A 305 -3.27 -14.24 -4.94
N GLU A 306 -3.27 -15.53 -4.58
CA GLU A 306 -4.47 -16.38 -4.62
C GLU A 306 -5.59 -15.83 -3.71
N ARG A 307 -5.26 -15.39 -2.50
CA ARG A 307 -6.24 -14.78 -1.58
C ARG A 307 -6.77 -13.44 -2.09
N CYS A 308 -5.96 -12.63 -2.75
CA CYS A 308 -6.42 -11.40 -3.40
C CYS A 308 -7.42 -11.69 -4.53
N LEU A 309 -7.31 -12.85 -5.17
CA LEU A 309 -8.15 -13.29 -6.30
C LEU A 309 -9.38 -14.12 -5.88
N ASP A 310 -9.72 -14.19 -4.58
CA ASP A 310 -10.94 -14.89 -4.14
C ASP A 310 -12.17 -14.26 -4.82
N LEU A 311 -13.11 -15.10 -5.26
CA LEU A 311 -14.33 -14.63 -5.91
C LEU A 311 -15.30 -13.94 -4.94
N ASN A 312 -15.12 -14.16 -3.63
CA ASN A 312 -15.83 -13.46 -2.58
C ASN A 312 -14.92 -12.38 -1.97
N GLY A 313 -15.21 -11.12 -2.23
CA GLY A 313 -14.45 -9.95 -1.76
C GLY A 313 -14.31 -9.90 -0.24
N LYS A 314 -15.25 -10.45 0.53
CA LYS A 314 -15.15 -10.53 1.99
C LYS A 314 -14.01 -11.43 2.47
N LYS A 315 -13.57 -12.39 1.64
CA LYS A 315 -12.44 -13.28 1.94
C LYS A 315 -11.10 -12.72 1.48
N ARG A 316 -11.11 -11.71 0.61
CA ARG A 316 -9.88 -11.03 0.19
C ARG A 316 -9.30 -10.26 1.39
N PRO A 317 -7.98 -10.17 1.54
CA PRO A 317 -7.38 -9.28 2.53
C PRO A 317 -7.65 -7.80 2.19
N THR A 318 -7.42 -6.89 3.13
CA THR A 318 -7.34 -5.45 2.84
C THR A 318 -5.99 -5.10 2.22
N MET A 319 -5.87 -3.96 1.55
CA MET A 319 -4.56 -3.55 1.00
C MET A 319 -3.51 -3.27 2.09
N GLU A 320 -3.94 -2.92 3.30
CA GLU A 320 -3.06 -2.80 4.46
C GLU A 320 -2.48 -4.16 4.88
N GLU A 321 -3.33 -5.19 4.99
CA GLU A 321 -2.90 -6.57 5.27
C GLU A 321 -1.96 -7.09 4.17
N VAL A 322 -2.29 -6.83 2.90
CA VAL A 322 -1.44 -7.19 1.75
C VAL A 322 -0.08 -6.52 1.84
N SER A 323 -0.04 -5.22 2.15
CA SER A 323 1.19 -4.45 2.31
C SER A 323 2.04 -4.97 3.47
N MET A 324 1.43 -5.23 4.63
CA MET A 324 2.12 -5.80 5.80
C MET A 324 2.71 -7.17 5.50
N GLU A 325 1.96 -8.04 4.83
CA GLU A 325 2.41 -9.39 4.51
C GLU A 325 3.55 -9.39 3.49
N LEU A 326 3.48 -8.56 2.44
CA LEU A 326 4.58 -8.40 1.49
C LEU A 326 5.87 -7.93 2.18
N ASN A 327 5.76 -6.97 3.10
CA ASN A 327 6.91 -6.52 3.92
C ASN A 327 7.44 -7.64 4.83
N GLY A 328 6.55 -8.45 5.42
CA GLY A 328 6.92 -9.62 6.21
C GLY A 328 7.66 -10.68 5.39
N ILE A 329 7.16 -11.03 4.20
CA ILE A 329 7.82 -11.99 3.30
C ILE A 329 9.22 -11.49 2.89
N ARG A 330 9.40 -10.18 2.76
CA ARG A 330 10.70 -9.56 2.46
C ARG A 330 11.68 -9.66 3.63
N GLY A 331 11.20 -9.42 4.86
CA GLY A 331 12.02 -9.39 6.08
C GLY A 331 12.39 -10.76 6.65
N SER A 332 11.67 -11.83 6.28
CA SER A 332 11.72 -13.08 7.03
C SER A 332 12.33 -14.26 6.30
N ASN A 333 13.29 -14.89 6.98
CA ASN A 333 13.46 -16.35 6.98
C ASN A 333 12.24 -16.99 7.67
N PHE A 334 11.10 -17.15 7.00
CA PHE A 334 9.93 -17.79 7.63
C PHE A 334 10.01 -19.33 7.57
N TYR A 335 9.86 -19.95 8.75
CA TYR A 335 9.33 -21.30 8.90
C TYR A 335 7.80 -21.24 8.73
N VAL A 336 7.28 -21.96 7.75
CA VAL A 336 5.85 -22.04 7.45
C VAL A 336 5.19 -23.03 8.43
N VAL A 337 4.28 -22.55 9.27
CA VAL A 337 3.31 -23.43 9.93
C VAL A 337 2.21 -23.72 8.91
N ARG A 338 2.18 -24.95 8.39
CA ARG A 338 1.12 -25.42 7.49
C ARG A 338 -0.12 -25.78 8.31
N PRO A 339 -1.34 -25.52 7.82
CA PRO A 339 -2.54 -26.13 8.37
C PRO A 339 -2.61 -27.58 7.88
N THR A 340 -2.33 -28.55 8.75
CA THR A 340 -2.71 -29.95 8.52
C THR A 340 -3.96 -30.28 9.32
N SER A 341 -4.84 -31.04 8.67
CA SER A 341 -6.11 -31.59 9.15
C SER A 341 -6.10 -32.18 10.57
N PRO A 342 -7.27 -32.21 11.25
CA PRO A 342 -7.36 -32.61 12.65
C PRO A 342 -7.31 -34.13 12.74
N THR A 343 -6.17 -34.70 13.12
CA THR A 343 -6.06 -36.00 13.81
C THR A 343 -4.59 -36.32 14.10
N SER A 344 -4.07 -35.69 15.14
CA SER A 344 -3.15 -36.29 16.11
C SER A 344 -2.87 -35.23 17.16
N THR A 345 -2.98 -35.63 18.42
CA THR A 345 -2.73 -34.82 19.61
C THR A 345 -1.36 -34.11 19.52
N PRO A 346 -1.28 -32.79 19.77
CA PRO A 346 0.01 -32.11 19.88
C PRO A 346 0.73 -32.53 21.17
N PRO A 347 2.08 -32.51 21.21
CA PRO A 347 2.81 -32.69 22.45
C PRO A 347 2.43 -31.56 23.43
N SER A 348 2.04 -31.95 24.64
CA SER A 348 1.85 -31.04 25.76
C SER A 348 3.21 -30.48 26.21
N PHE A 349 3.44 -29.18 26.06
CA PHE A 349 4.53 -28.48 26.72
C PHE A 349 3.99 -27.79 27.99
N PRO A 350 4.43 -28.17 29.20
CA PRO A 350 4.00 -27.50 30.42
C PRO A 350 4.82 -26.22 30.64
N GLY A 351 4.16 -25.08 30.85
CA GLY A 351 4.78 -23.98 31.61
C GLY A 351 4.68 -22.54 31.13
N LEU A 352 4.05 -22.22 29.99
CA LEU A 352 3.89 -20.83 29.56
C LEU A 352 2.42 -20.43 29.47
N ARG A 353 1.98 -19.47 30.29
CA ARG A 353 0.68 -18.80 30.17
C ARG A 353 0.88 -17.30 30.26
N ILE A 354 0.56 -16.62 29.17
CA ILE A 354 0.49 -15.16 29.09
C ILE A 354 -0.98 -14.80 29.24
N SER A 355 -1.30 -13.99 30.25
CA SER A 355 -2.65 -13.47 30.46
C SER A 355 -2.65 -11.96 30.36
N LEU A 356 -3.31 -11.44 29.33
CA LEU A 356 -3.62 -10.02 29.19
C LEU A 356 -4.91 -9.76 29.96
N SER A 357 -4.85 -9.05 31.09
CA SER A 357 -6.05 -8.54 31.76
C SER A 357 -6.10 -7.02 31.61
N THR A 358 -7.12 -6.51 30.93
CA THR A 358 -7.37 -5.07 30.81
C THR A 358 -8.53 -4.70 31.73
N PRO A 359 -8.33 -3.92 32.81
CA PRO A 359 -9.43 -3.24 33.46
C PRO A 359 -9.96 -2.11 32.55
N PRO A 360 -11.25 -1.76 32.59
CA PRO A 360 -11.90 -0.95 31.55
C PRO A 360 -11.45 0.50 31.39
N ARG A 361 -10.47 0.99 32.18
CA ARG A 361 -10.13 2.43 32.24
C ARG A 361 -8.64 2.76 32.42
N LEU A 362 -7.74 1.78 32.41
CA LEU A 362 -6.29 1.99 32.46
C LEU A 362 -5.62 1.03 31.49
N GLN A 363 -4.86 1.57 30.54
CA GLN A 363 -4.00 0.77 29.69
C GLN A 363 -2.65 0.66 30.39
N MET A 364 -2.44 -0.48 31.05
CA MET A 364 -1.23 -0.81 31.80
C MET A 364 -0.49 -1.88 31.02
N LEU A 365 0.79 -1.65 30.77
CA LEU A 365 1.68 -2.70 30.29
C LEU A 365 2.29 -3.40 31.51
N THR A 366 2.02 -4.69 31.66
CA THR A 366 2.55 -5.52 32.74
C THR A 366 3.50 -6.57 32.15
N LEU A 367 4.79 -6.47 32.46
CA LEU A 367 5.77 -7.53 32.19
C LEU A 367 5.84 -8.46 33.40
N ASP A 368 5.53 -9.75 33.20
CA ASP A 368 5.69 -10.81 34.19
C ASP A 368 6.90 -11.67 33.82
N ILE A 369 7.99 -11.54 34.61
CA ILE A 369 9.22 -12.30 34.41
C ILE A 369 9.27 -13.43 35.44
N GLN A 370 9.19 -14.67 34.97
CA GLN A 370 9.24 -15.87 35.80
C GLN A 370 10.45 -16.75 35.44
N GLY A 371 11.04 -17.41 36.44
CA GLY A 371 12.13 -18.37 36.23
C GLY A 371 13.54 -17.77 36.12
N VAL A 372 13.71 -16.49 36.44
CA VAL A 372 15.02 -15.80 36.50
C VAL A 372 15.34 -15.49 37.97
N ASN A 373 16.58 -15.70 38.42
CA ASN A 373 16.96 -15.42 39.80
C ASN A 373 17.12 -13.91 40.07
N GLU A 374 16.93 -13.47 41.32
CA GLU A 374 16.91 -12.05 41.68
C GLU A 374 18.15 -11.24 41.22
N PRO A 375 19.39 -11.77 41.27
CA PRO A 375 20.56 -11.02 40.81
C PRO A 375 20.53 -10.71 39.31
N LEU A 376 20.11 -11.67 38.47
CA LEU A 376 19.97 -11.43 37.03
C LEU A 376 18.83 -10.45 36.72
N GLN A 377 17.77 -10.45 37.52
CA GLN A 377 16.64 -9.53 37.32
C GLN A 377 17.10 -8.07 37.50
N GLN A 378 17.91 -7.79 38.52
CA GLN A 378 18.46 -6.43 38.76
C GLN A 378 19.40 -5.96 37.64
N GLU A 379 20.02 -6.89 36.90
CA GLU A 379 20.95 -6.59 35.81
C GLU A 379 20.26 -6.44 34.44
N ILE A 380 19.24 -7.27 34.17
CA ILE A 380 18.57 -7.32 32.87
C ILE A 380 17.56 -6.17 32.72
N ILE A 381 16.81 -5.85 33.78
CA ILE A 381 15.69 -4.90 33.72
C ILE A 381 16.10 -3.50 33.25
N PRO A 382 17.16 -2.85 33.81
CA PRO A 382 17.56 -1.50 33.39
C PRO A 382 18.02 -1.44 31.92
N ASN A 383 18.68 -2.50 31.46
CA ASN A 383 19.18 -2.61 30.09
C ASN A 383 18.04 -2.82 29.09
N LEU A 384 17.07 -3.67 29.45
CA LEU A 384 15.84 -3.90 28.68
C LEU A 384 15.08 -2.58 28.48
N LEU A 385 14.90 -1.82 29.56
CA LEU A 385 14.23 -0.52 29.53
C LEU A 385 14.98 0.49 28.67
N THR A 386 16.32 0.49 28.71
CA THR A 386 17.16 1.37 27.89
C THR A 386 17.06 1.04 26.41
N GLN A 387 17.06 -0.25 26.05
CA GLN A 387 16.92 -0.69 24.66
C GLN A 387 15.52 -0.40 24.11
N MET A 388 14.47 -0.58 24.93
CA MET A 388 13.10 -0.19 24.55
C MET A 388 12.97 1.33 24.30
N LYS A 389 13.67 2.17 25.08
CA LYS A 389 13.73 3.62 24.85
C LYS A 389 14.40 3.98 23.52
N GLN A 390 15.40 3.21 23.08
CA GLN A 390 16.15 3.45 21.84
C GLN A 390 15.44 2.94 20.58
N GLU A 391 14.81 1.76 20.64
CA GLU A 391 14.22 1.11 19.46
C GLU A 391 12.74 1.48 19.19
N CYS A 392 11.96 1.83 20.22
CA CYS A 392 10.49 1.91 20.09
C CYS A 392 9.88 3.33 20.09
N VAL A 393 10.66 4.42 20.03
CA VAL A 393 10.12 5.81 20.04
C VAL A 393 9.17 6.06 21.23
N LEU A 394 9.51 5.56 22.43
CA LEU A 394 8.73 5.78 23.65
C LEU A 394 9.49 6.73 24.60
N LYS A 395 8.90 7.88 24.91
CA LYS A 395 9.32 8.72 26.04
C LYS A 395 8.65 8.18 27.32
N LEU A 396 9.39 7.40 28.10
CA LEU A 396 8.96 6.90 29.42
C LEU A 396 9.31 7.95 30.48
N TYR A 397 8.38 8.29 31.39
CA TYR A 397 8.71 9.06 32.60
C TYR A 397 9.55 8.18 33.54
N GLU A 398 10.64 8.73 34.06
CA GLU A 398 11.52 8.01 35.01
C GLU A 398 10.79 7.61 36.30
N ASP A 399 9.73 8.34 36.68
CA ASP A 399 8.96 8.13 37.91
C ASP A 399 7.76 7.17 37.77
N CYS A 400 7.55 6.54 36.60
CA CYS A 400 6.40 5.67 36.32
C CYS A 400 6.78 4.21 36.02
N ILE A 401 7.79 3.70 36.74
CA ILE A 401 8.15 2.29 36.77
C ILE A 401 7.79 1.76 38.16
N LEU A 402 6.66 1.07 38.28
CA LEU A 402 6.28 0.41 39.53
C LEU A 402 6.76 -1.04 39.46
N GLU A 403 7.83 -1.34 40.19
CA GLU A 403 8.33 -2.69 40.43
C GLU A 403 7.75 -3.19 41.75
N TYR A 404 7.05 -4.33 41.72
CA TYR A 404 6.72 -5.04 42.96
C TYR A 404 7.01 -6.53 42.85
N LYS A 405 7.44 -7.09 43.98
CA LYS A 405 7.81 -8.49 44.14
C LYS A 405 6.71 -9.22 44.88
N LEU A 406 6.15 -10.25 44.24
CA LEU A 406 5.16 -11.13 44.85
C LEU A 406 5.58 -12.58 44.56
N ASN A 407 5.99 -13.31 45.61
CA ASN A 407 6.33 -14.74 45.55
C ASN A 407 7.30 -15.14 44.43
N GLY A 408 8.44 -14.43 44.30
CA GLY A 408 9.47 -14.73 43.30
C GLY A 408 9.13 -14.29 41.87
N ARG A 409 8.07 -13.48 41.71
CA ARG A 409 7.69 -12.85 40.44
C ARG A 409 8.03 -11.37 40.49
N VAL A 410 8.67 -10.89 39.43
CA VAL A 410 8.91 -9.45 39.23
C VAL A 410 7.91 -8.95 38.20
N VAL A 411 7.11 -8.00 38.63
CA VAL A 411 6.09 -7.36 37.81
C VAL A 411 6.50 -5.91 37.59
N ILE A 412 6.69 -5.54 36.32
CA ILE A 412 7.08 -4.18 35.93
C ILE A 412 5.91 -3.55 35.17
N ASN A 413 5.41 -2.43 35.71
CA ASN A 413 4.37 -1.64 35.07
C ASN A 413 4.97 -0.38 34.43
N LEU A 414 4.74 -0.19 33.13
CA LEU A 414 5.24 0.96 32.36
C LEU A 414 4.09 1.83 31.83
N VAL A 415 4.28 3.16 31.87
CA VAL A 415 3.31 4.17 31.42
C VAL A 415 3.97 5.14 30.42
N SER A 416 3.28 5.48 29.32
CA SER A 416 3.80 6.30 28.19
C SER A 416 2.98 7.58 27.94
N ASP A 417 3.62 8.65 27.43
CA ASP A 417 3.07 10.01 27.21
C ASP A 417 2.59 10.28 25.76
N HIS A 418 2.75 9.34 24.83
CA HIS A 418 2.31 9.54 23.44
C HIS A 418 0.90 9.00 23.20
N ARG A 419 0.04 9.79 22.54
CA ARG A 419 -1.24 9.34 21.97
C ARG A 419 -0.98 8.23 20.96
N LEU A 420 -1.01 6.96 21.36
CA LEU A 420 -1.18 5.91 20.36
C LEU A 420 -2.67 5.86 20.04
N GLY A 421 -3.02 6.02 18.76
CA GLY A 421 -4.41 6.03 18.30
C GLY A 421 -5.13 4.71 18.60
N PRO A 422 -6.44 4.61 18.31
CA PRO A 422 -7.23 3.39 18.51
C PRO A 422 -6.72 2.16 17.74
N GLU A 423 -5.69 2.32 16.90
CA GLU A 423 -5.04 1.30 16.06
C GLU A 423 -3.56 1.06 16.45
N ALA A 424 -3.20 1.22 17.72
CA ALA A 424 -1.87 0.82 18.19
C ALA A 424 -1.74 -0.72 18.14
N ASN A 425 -1.33 -1.25 17.00
CA ASN A 425 -1.07 -2.67 16.83
C ASN A 425 0.05 -3.10 17.79
N LEU A 426 -0.30 -4.02 18.68
CA LEU A 426 0.60 -4.67 19.61
C LEU A 426 1.67 -5.46 18.86
N GLN A 427 2.78 -4.80 18.52
CA GLN A 427 3.95 -5.49 17.99
C GLN A 427 4.63 -6.27 19.11
N PHE A 428 4.51 -7.60 19.05
CA PHE A 428 5.40 -8.49 19.78
C PHE A 428 6.79 -8.37 19.16
N CYS A 429 7.66 -7.54 19.74
CA CYS A 429 9.08 -7.66 19.46
C CYS A 429 9.59 -8.94 20.12
N SER A 430 10.03 -9.93 19.35
CA SER A 430 10.91 -10.96 19.88
C SER A 430 12.34 -10.45 19.76
N ILE A 431 12.95 -10.13 20.91
CA ILE A 431 14.39 -9.91 20.93
C ILE A 431 15.02 -11.30 20.98
N SER A 432 15.63 -11.72 19.87
CA SER A 432 16.45 -12.94 19.87
C SER A 432 17.60 -12.76 20.86
N ALA A 433 17.79 -13.73 21.76
CA ALA A 433 18.92 -13.75 22.70
C ALA A 433 20.28 -13.59 21.98
N SER A 434 20.36 -13.94 20.69
CA SER A 434 21.54 -13.74 19.84
C SER A 434 21.89 -12.28 19.54
N ARG A 435 21.05 -11.30 19.88
CA ARG A 435 21.31 -9.85 19.73
C ARG A 435 21.71 -9.16 21.04
N LEU A 436 21.70 -9.88 22.16
CA LEU A 436 22.28 -9.45 23.44
C LEU A 436 23.79 -9.75 23.45
N SER A 437 24.50 -9.35 22.40
CA SER A 437 25.82 -9.84 22.03
C SER A 437 26.99 -9.43 22.95
N ASP A 438 26.71 -8.94 24.17
CA ASP A 438 27.70 -8.71 25.22
C ASP A 438 27.53 -9.63 26.43
N PHE A 439 26.48 -10.47 26.51
CA PHE A 439 26.32 -11.44 27.59
C PHE A 439 26.93 -12.79 27.21
N SER A 440 28.27 -12.83 27.20
CA SER A 440 29.03 -14.06 26.98
C SER A 440 28.76 -15.09 28.08
N ASP A 441 28.38 -16.29 27.64
CA ASP A 441 28.61 -17.57 28.29
C ASP A 441 28.27 -17.67 29.78
N ARG A 442 26.98 -17.92 30.09
CA ARG A 442 26.51 -19.06 30.95
C ARG A 442 25.06 -18.99 31.45
N HIS A 443 24.28 -17.92 31.27
CA HIS A 443 23.09 -17.73 32.13
C HIS A 443 21.72 -17.51 31.47
N LEU A 444 21.57 -17.74 30.17
CA LEU A 444 20.25 -17.86 29.53
C LEU A 444 20.18 -19.20 28.79
N GLY A 445 19.29 -20.09 29.23
CA GLY A 445 19.09 -21.38 28.60
C GLY A 445 18.45 -21.23 27.21
N PRO A 446 18.58 -22.24 26.32
CA PRO A 446 18.09 -22.20 24.94
C PRO A 446 16.56 -22.04 24.79
N GLU A 447 15.81 -21.96 25.90
CA GLU A 447 14.35 -21.78 25.92
C GLU A 447 13.88 -20.42 26.47
N THR A 448 14.77 -19.46 26.72
CA THR A 448 14.35 -18.14 27.22
C THR A 448 13.80 -17.26 26.09
N ASN A 449 12.48 -17.16 26.00
CA ASN A 449 11.78 -16.23 25.11
C ASN A 449 11.23 -15.04 25.91
N LEU A 450 11.75 -13.85 25.65
CA LEU A 450 11.21 -12.58 26.18
C LEU A 450 10.17 -12.05 25.18
N GLN A 451 8.96 -11.80 25.65
CA GLN A 451 7.89 -11.19 24.86
C GLN A 451 7.47 -9.85 25.47
N PHE A 452 7.33 -8.85 24.61
CA PHE A 452 6.93 -7.49 24.97
C PHE A 452 5.55 -7.19 24.40
N CYS A 453 4.80 -6.37 25.12
CA CYS A 453 3.48 -5.86 24.76
C CYS A 453 3.54 -4.33 24.94
N LEU A 454 2.72 -3.51 24.30
CA LEU A 454 2.77 -2.04 24.37
C LEU A 454 1.37 -1.43 24.18
N ILE A 455 0.86 -0.67 25.16
CA ILE A 455 -0.56 -0.20 25.15
C ILE A 455 -0.69 1.29 25.53
N SER A 456 -1.81 1.95 25.15
CA SER A 456 -2.01 3.41 25.00
C SER A 456 -3.20 4.04 25.73
N ALA A 457 -3.00 4.94 26.69
CA ALA A 457 -4.12 5.58 27.40
C ALA A 457 -4.68 6.83 26.69
N SER A 458 -6.01 6.92 26.51
CA SER A 458 -6.69 8.20 26.34
C SER A 458 -7.92 8.33 27.25
N HIS A 459 -7.70 8.95 28.41
CA HIS A 459 -8.53 9.93 29.15
C HIS A 459 -8.11 9.92 30.63
N LEU A 460 -7.00 10.59 30.95
CA LEU A 460 -6.57 10.83 32.34
C LEU A 460 -6.32 12.32 32.58
N SER A 461 -7.35 13.14 32.39
CA SER A 461 -7.41 14.39 33.14
C SER A 461 -7.93 14.06 34.55
N LYS A 462 -7.11 14.35 35.58
CA LYS A 462 -7.36 14.24 37.05
C LYS A 462 -6.64 13.13 37.84
N LEU A 463 -5.40 12.76 37.54
CA LEU A 463 -4.56 11.99 38.49
C LEU A 463 -3.56 12.88 39.22
N SER A 464 -4.06 13.58 40.23
CA SER A 464 -3.24 14.21 41.28
C SER A 464 -3.68 13.73 42.66
N ASP A 465 -4.03 12.45 42.81
CA ASP A 465 -4.44 11.91 44.11
C ASP A 465 -3.71 10.59 44.43
N ARG A 466 -2.83 10.66 45.43
CA ARG A 466 -2.02 9.55 45.98
C ARG A 466 -2.85 8.35 46.46
N ARG A 467 -4.18 8.49 46.57
CA ARG A 467 -5.10 7.41 46.96
C ARG A 467 -5.25 6.32 45.89
N PHE A 468 -4.92 6.60 44.62
CA PHE A 468 -5.09 5.61 43.55
C PHE A 468 -4.00 4.51 43.59
N SER A 469 -2.78 4.85 44.01
CA SER A 469 -1.66 3.91 44.15
C SER A 469 -1.93 2.81 45.18
N GLN A 470 -2.64 3.12 46.26
CA GLN A 470 -2.99 2.14 47.31
C GLN A 470 -4.10 1.17 46.92
N LYS A 471 -5.00 1.55 46.00
CA LYS A 471 -6.07 0.65 45.50
C LYS A 471 -5.59 -0.35 44.44
N LEU A 472 -4.42 -0.12 43.86
CA LEU A 472 -3.79 -1.02 42.88
C LEU A 472 -2.88 -2.06 43.55
N LEU A 473 -2.56 -1.87 44.83
CA LEU A 473 -1.73 -2.73 45.67
C LEU A 473 -2.55 -3.74 46.51
N GLN A 474 -3.87 -3.56 46.64
CA GLN A 474 -4.81 -4.54 47.20
C GLN A 474 -5.46 -5.34 46.07
#